data_AF-A0A444QGG2-F1
#
_entry.id   AF-A0A444QGG2-F1
#
_cell.length_a   1.000
_cell.length_b   1.000
_cell.length_c   1.000
_cell.angle_alpha   90.00
_cell.angle_beta   90.00
_cell.angle_gamma   90.00
#
_symmetry.space_group_name_H-M   'P 1'
#
loop_
_entity.id
_entity.type
_entity.pdbx_description
1 polymer ?
#
loop_
_entity_poly.entity_id
_entity_poly.type
_entity_poly.pdbx_seq_one_letter_code
_entity_poly.pdbx_strand_id
1 'polypeptide(L)'
;MTGTSGDPSPVEALEARRTQLLRDAGVADARLADIRSTRASGSDDDEHDPEGETLSAQWSQAEGLRVGLAQELAELDRALERVAAGTYGICARCGRPIGDERLAARPTAELCIACARAAEARR
;
A
#
# COMPACT_ATOMS: atom_id res chain seq x y z
N MET A 1 -27.18 25.72 -4.68
CA MET A 1 -25.87 25.81 -4.00
C MET A 1 -25.44 24.39 -3.72
N THR A 2 -24.62 23.85 -4.62
CA THR A 2 -24.36 22.41 -4.81
C THR A 2 -23.68 21.81 -3.59
N GLY A 3 -24.27 20.71 -3.10
CA GLY A 3 -23.79 19.97 -1.94
C GLY A 3 -22.35 19.53 -2.12
N THR A 4 -21.52 19.85 -1.13
CA THR A 4 -20.25 19.16 -0.92
C THR A 4 -20.60 17.75 -0.47
N SER A 5 -20.61 16.80 -1.40
CA SER A 5 -20.63 15.37 -1.07
C SER A 5 -19.51 15.12 -0.05
N GLY A 6 -19.83 14.55 1.11
CA GLY A 6 -18.87 14.32 2.19
C GLY A 6 -17.79 13.27 1.90
N ASP A 7 -17.56 12.96 0.62
CA ASP A 7 -16.58 12.00 0.17
C ASP A 7 -15.22 12.70 0.02
N PRO A 8 -14.14 12.12 0.58
CA PRO A 8 -12.80 12.71 0.46
C PRO A 8 -12.39 12.79 -1.00
N SER A 9 -11.72 13.88 -1.37
CA SER A 9 -11.12 14.01 -2.70
C SER A 9 -10.11 12.87 -2.93
N PRO A 10 -9.81 12.51 -4.19
CA PRO A 10 -8.84 11.46 -4.48
C PRO A 10 -7.46 11.70 -3.83
N VAL A 11 -7.04 12.96 -3.68
CA VAL A 11 -5.76 13.31 -3.05
C VAL A 11 -5.82 13.07 -1.54
N GLU A 12 -6.90 13.49 -0.87
CA GLU A 12 -7.10 13.20 0.56
C GLU A 12 -7.16 11.69 0.83
N ALA A 13 -7.75 10.91 -0.09
CA ALA A 13 -7.76 9.46 0.00
C ALA A 13 -6.34 8.85 -0.12
N LEU A 14 -5.48 9.39 -1.00
CA LEU A 14 -4.07 8.97 -1.10
C LEU A 14 -3.32 9.23 0.21
N GLU A 15 -3.44 10.44 0.77
CA GLU A 15 -2.75 10.85 1.99
C GLU A 15 -3.21 10.04 3.21
N ALA A 16 -4.53 9.83 3.33
CA ALA A 16 -5.12 9.01 4.38
C ALA A 16 -4.63 7.56 4.30
N ARG A 17 -4.63 6.98 3.09
CA ARG A 17 -4.15 5.61 2.87
C ARG A 17 -2.66 5.49 3.15
N ARG A 18 -1.84 6.46 2.71
CA ARG A 18 -0.41 6.50 3.00
C ARG A 18 -0.13 6.51 4.50
N THR A 19 -0.85 7.36 5.24
CA THR A 19 -0.73 7.44 6.69
C THR A 19 -1.09 6.12 7.37
N GLN A 20 -2.15 5.45 6.89
CA GLN A 20 -2.52 4.12 7.38
C GLN A 20 -1.43 3.08 7.11
N LEU A 21 -0.91 3.01 5.88
CA LEU A 21 0.16 2.06 5.53
C LEU A 21 1.44 2.27 6.32
N LEU A 22 1.81 3.53 6.61
CA LEU A 22 2.98 3.81 7.45
C LEU A 22 2.80 3.29 8.88
N ARG A 23 1.59 3.36 9.43
CA ARG A 23 1.29 2.75 10.73
C ARG A 23 1.39 1.22 10.66
N ASP A 24 0.77 0.63 9.65
CA ASP A 24 0.76 -0.82 9.47
C ASP A 24 2.18 -1.38 9.25
N ALA A 25 3.01 -0.65 8.51
CA ALA A 25 4.42 -0.99 8.31
C ALA A 25 5.21 -0.96 9.62
N GLY A 26 5.02 0.08 10.44
CA GLY A 26 5.63 0.15 11.77
C GLY A 26 5.23 -1.01 12.69
N VAL A 27 3.97 -1.46 12.61
CA VAL A 27 3.50 -2.65 13.34
C VAL A 27 4.19 -3.93 12.82
N ALA A 28 4.30 -4.10 11.50
CA ALA A 28 4.97 -5.26 10.92
C ALA A 28 6.47 -5.30 11.28
N ASP A 29 7.15 -4.15 11.23
CA ASP A 29 8.55 -4.01 11.62
C ASP A 29 8.76 -4.33 13.12
N ALA A 30 7.87 -3.85 13.99
CA ALA A 30 7.92 -4.18 15.42
C ALA A 30 7.77 -5.68 15.68
N ARG A 31 6.88 -6.37 14.96
CA ARG A 31 6.73 -7.84 15.05
C ARG A 31 8.00 -8.57 14.62
N LEU A 32 8.62 -8.16 13.51
CA LEU A 32 9.89 -8.76 13.06
C LEU A 32 11.02 -8.55 14.07
N ALA A 33 11.07 -7.38 14.70
CA ALA A 33 12.04 -7.08 15.74
C ALA A 33 11.84 -7.96 16.98
N ASP A 34 10.59 -8.16 17.40
CA ASP A 34 10.24 -9.05 18.53
C ASP A 34 10.63 -10.50 18.27
N ILE A 35 10.23 -11.07 17.12
CA ILE A 35 10.60 -12.44 16.72
C ILE A 35 12.13 -12.62 16.69
N ARG A 36 12.85 -11.62 16.17
CA ARG A 36 14.32 -11.63 16.15
C ARG A 36 14.89 -11.62 17.57
N SER A 37 14.33 -10.81 18.46
CA SER A 37 14.74 -10.73 19.86
C SER A 37 14.53 -12.06 20.58
N THR A 38 13.36 -12.70 20.42
CA THR A 38 13.02 -14.00 20.99
C THR A 38 13.97 -15.10 20.54
N ARG A 39 14.31 -15.13 19.24
CA ARG A 39 15.34 -16.07 18.73
C ARG A 39 16.72 -15.82 19.33
N ALA A 40 17.07 -14.55 19.60
CA ALA A 40 18.39 -14.19 20.11
C ALA A 40 18.53 -14.42 21.62
N SER A 41 17.45 -14.37 22.39
CA SER A 41 17.48 -14.58 23.84
C SER A 41 17.60 -16.04 24.26
N GLY A 42 17.47 -17.00 23.32
CA GLY A 42 17.60 -18.42 23.61
C GLY A 42 16.63 -18.89 24.68
N SER A 43 15.41 -18.34 24.70
CA SER A 43 14.32 -18.80 25.57
C SER A 43 13.82 -20.16 25.07
N ASP A 44 14.69 -21.17 25.18
CA ASP A 44 14.48 -22.57 24.76
C ASP A 44 13.46 -23.31 25.64
N ASP A 45 12.79 -22.64 26.59
CA ASP A 45 11.88 -23.29 27.54
C ASP A 45 10.42 -23.42 27.02
N ASP A 46 10.07 -22.77 25.90
CA ASP A 46 8.72 -22.80 25.29
C ASP A 46 8.72 -23.34 23.83
N GLU A 47 9.85 -23.83 23.31
CA GLU A 47 9.93 -24.39 21.93
C GLU A 47 9.39 -25.83 21.82
N HIS A 48 8.65 -26.28 22.85
CA HIS A 48 7.98 -27.58 22.90
C HIS A 48 6.47 -27.46 23.17
N ASP A 49 5.82 -26.36 22.75
CA ASP A 49 4.36 -26.38 22.54
C ASP A 49 4.05 -26.89 21.12
N PRO A 50 3.60 -28.15 20.95
CA PRO A 50 3.26 -28.69 19.63
C PRO A 50 2.05 -27.99 18.98
N GLU A 51 1.30 -27.19 19.75
CA GLU A 51 0.11 -26.47 19.27
C GLU A 51 0.42 -25.01 18.85
N GLY A 52 1.64 -24.52 19.11
CA GLY A 52 2.07 -23.15 18.82
C GLY A 52 2.56 -22.92 17.38
N GLU A 53 2.32 -21.72 16.82
CA GLU A 53 2.86 -21.34 15.51
C GLU A 53 4.38 -21.12 15.59
N THR A 54 5.16 -21.83 14.75
CA THR A 54 6.63 -21.73 14.76
C THR A 54 7.12 -20.30 14.51
N LEU A 55 8.23 -19.90 15.13
CA LEU A 55 8.87 -18.59 14.91
C LEU A 55 9.20 -18.33 13.43
N SER A 56 9.52 -19.39 12.67
CA SER A 56 9.78 -19.32 11.23
C SER A 56 8.54 -18.99 10.41
N ALA A 57 7.38 -19.53 10.80
CA ALA A 57 6.09 -19.21 10.18
C ALA A 57 5.67 -17.77 10.49
N GLN A 58 5.77 -17.36 11.76
CA GLN A 58 5.50 -16.00 12.20
C GLN A 58 6.37 -14.97 11.45
N TRP A 59 7.67 -15.27 11.31
CA TRP A 59 8.59 -14.43 10.53
C TRP A 59 8.16 -14.29 9.07
N SER A 60 7.86 -15.42 8.42
CA SER A 60 7.48 -15.44 7.01
C SER A 60 6.19 -14.64 6.75
N GLN A 61 5.22 -14.74 7.67
CA GLN A 61 3.99 -13.97 7.62
C GLN A 61 4.25 -12.45 7.78
N ALA A 62 5.01 -12.07 8.82
CA ALA A 62 5.30 -10.67 9.10
C ALA A 62 6.12 -10.00 7.98
N GLU A 63 7.11 -10.72 7.43
CA GLU A 63 7.92 -10.24 6.31
C GLU A 63 7.08 -10.11 5.04
N GLY A 64 6.22 -11.08 4.73
CA GLY A 64 5.31 -11.01 3.60
C GLY A 64 4.37 -9.80 3.67
N LEU A 65 3.82 -9.52 4.86
CA LEU A 65 3.03 -8.31 5.11
C LEU A 65 3.85 -7.05 4.87
N ARG A 66 5.06 -6.97 5.47
CA ARG A 66 5.94 -5.81 5.33
C ARG A 66 6.27 -5.50 3.86
N VAL A 67 6.61 -6.52 3.08
CA VAL A 67 6.93 -6.38 1.65
C VAL A 67 5.71 -5.88 0.86
N GLY A 68 4.53 -6.45 1.11
CA GLY A 68 3.29 -6.01 0.47
C GLY A 68 2.95 -4.54 0.78
N LEU A 69 3.05 -4.14 2.05
CA LEU A 69 2.82 -2.75 2.47
C LEU A 69 3.80 -1.78 1.80
N ALA A 70 5.08 -2.16 1.70
CA ALA A 70 6.09 -1.33 1.04
C ALA A 70 5.82 -1.14 -0.46
N GLN A 71 5.32 -2.17 -1.14
CA GLN A 71 4.94 -2.08 -2.56
C GLN A 71 3.76 -1.13 -2.76
N GLU A 72 2.71 -1.24 -1.94
CA GLU A 72 1.55 -0.35 -2.02
C GLU A 72 1.92 1.10 -1.67
N LEU A 73 2.77 1.29 -0.65
CA LEU A 73 3.27 2.61 -0.26
C LEU A 73 4.02 3.29 -1.43
N ALA A 74 4.83 2.53 -2.18
CA ALA A 74 5.52 3.05 -3.35
C ALA A 74 4.56 3.49 -4.47
N GLU A 75 3.42 2.82 -4.65
CA GLU A 75 2.39 3.24 -5.62
C GLU A 75 1.71 4.56 -5.18
N LEU A 76 1.43 4.71 -3.88
CA LEU A 76 0.87 5.94 -3.32
C LEU A 76 1.86 7.10 -3.41
N ASP A 77 3.12 6.87 -3.08
CA ASP A 77 4.18 7.89 -3.15
C ASP A 77 4.31 8.42 -4.57
N ARG A 78 4.33 7.55 -5.60
CA ARG A 78 4.32 7.99 -7.02
C ARG A 78 3.09 8.81 -7.37
N ALA A 79 1.92 8.45 -6.85
CA ALA A 79 0.70 9.23 -7.08
C ALA A 79 0.79 10.63 -6.45
N LEU A 80 1.30 10.73 -5.22
CA LEU A 80 1.51 11.99 -4.50
C LEU A 80 2.62 12.85 -5.12
N GLU A 81 3.68 12.23 -5.64
CA GLU A 81 4.71 12.93 -6.43
C GLU A 81 4.08 13.60 -7.66
N ARG A 82 3.16 12.93 -8.36
CA ARG A 82 2.42 13.55 -9.47
C ARG A 82 1.52 14.70 -9.02
N VAL A 83 0.94 14.61 -7.81
CA VAL A 83 0.17 15.72 -7.21
C VAL A 83 1.09 16.91 -6.98
N ALA A 84 2.24 16.70 -6.33
CA ALA A 84 3.23 17.74 -6.08
C ALA A 84 3.76 18.36 -7.38
N ALA A 85 3.93 17.56 -8.43
CA ALA A 85 4.36 18.00 -9.75
C ALA A 85 3.24 18.66 -10.59
N GLY A 86 1.99 18.70 -10.11
CA GLY A 86 0.85 19.25 -10.86
C GLY A 86 0.44 18.42 -12.08
N THR A 87 0.86 17.16 -12.16
CA THR A 87 0.57 16.23 -13.28
C THR A 87 -0.43 15.14 -12.90
N TYR A 88 -0.94 15.17 -11.67
CA TYR A 88 -1.97 14.26 -11.21
C TYR A 88 -3.24 14.37 -12.06
N GLY A 89 -3.88 13.24 -12.30
CA GLY A 89 -5.03 13.14 -13.21
C GLY A 89 -4.68 13.20 -14.70
N ILE A 90 -3.40 13.23 -15.09
CA ILE A 90 -2.97 13.11 -16.48
C ILE A 90 -2.43 11.71 -16.76
N CYS A 91 -2.86 11.11 -17.87
CA CYS A 91 -2.45 9.78 -18.29
C CYS A 91 -0.98 9.76 -18.69
N ALA A 92 -0.17 8.98 -17.98
CA ALA A 92 1.28 8.86 -18.20
C ALA A 92 1.66 8.35 -19.61
N ARG A 93 0.73 7.69 -20.32
CA ARG A 93 0.97 7.13 -21.65
C ARG A 93 0.57 8.04 -22.80
N CYS A 94 -0.52 8.79 -22.68
CA CYS A 94 -1.08 9.55 -23.81
C CYS A 94 -1.33 11.03 -23.53
N GLY A 95 -1.03 11.51 -22.32
CA GLY A 95 -1.18 12.91 -21.92
C GLY A 95 -2.62 13.40 -21.77
N ARG A 96 -3.64 12.55 -22.00
CA ARG A 96 -5.05 12.92 -21.81
C ARG A 96 -5.48 12.84 -20.34
N PRO A 97 -6.51 13.59 -19.94
CA PRO A 97 -7.09 13.49 -18.60
C PRO A 97 -7.56 12.05 -18.27
N ILE A 98 -7.37 11.67 -17.02
CA ILE A 98 -7.94 10.48 -16.39
C ILE A 98 -9.31 10.92 -15.83
N GLY A 99 -10.37 10.17 -16.14
CA GLY A 99 -11.72 10.54 -15.71
C GLY A 99 -11.85 10.55 -14.18
N ASP A 100 -12.61 11.51 -13.65
CA ASP A 100 -12.76 11.73 -12.21
C ASP A 100 -13.30 10.50 -11.48
N GLU A 101 -14.29 9.81 -12.05
CA GLU A 101 -14.83 8.55 -11.49
C GLU A 101 -13.75 7.47 -11.35
N ARG A 102 -12.77 7.45 -12.26
CA ARG A 102 -11.64 6.52 -12.19
C ARG A 102 -10.66 6.91 -11.09
N LEU A 103 -10.38 8.20 -10.91
CA LEU A 103 -9.53 8.68 -9.82
C LEU A 103 -10.22 8.53 -8.45
N ALA A 104 -11.54 8.70 -8.38
CA ALA A 104 -12.32 8.43 -7.19
C ALA A 104 -12.28 6.94 -6.81
N ALA A 105 -12.47 6.05 -7.79
CA ALA A 105 -12.42 4.60 -7.55
C ALA A 105 -10.99 4.06 -7.33
N ARG A 106 -10.00 4.63 -8.02
CA ARG A 106 -8.59 4.23 -7.97
C ARG A 106 -7.69 5.47 -8.01
N PRO A 107 -7.42 6.11 -6.85
CA PRO A 107 -6.60 7.33 -6.79
C PRO A 107 -5.16 7.15 -7.30
N THR A 108 -4.61 5.94 -7.23
CA THR A 108 -3.27 5.62 -7.76
C THR A 108 -3.23 5.47 -9.29
N ALA A 109 -4.35 5.63 -10.01
CA ALA A 109 -4.39 5.40 -11.44
C ALA A 109 -3.40 6.30 -12.22
N GLU A 110 -2.51 5.67 -13.00
CA GLU A 110 -1.54 6.37 -13.87
C GLU A 110 -2.03 6.48 -15.32
N LEU A 111 -2.98 5.63 -15.71
CA LEU A 111 -3.48 5.52 -17.08
C LEU A 111 -4.97 5.84 -17.15
N CYS A 112 -5.38 6.51 -18.23
CA CYS A 112 -6.79 6.61 -18.59
C CYS A 112 -7.36 5.24 -18.94
N ILE A 113 -8.70 5.11 -18.89
CA ILE A 113 -9.40 3.83 -19.09
C ILE A 113 -9.04 3.15 -20.42
N ALA A 114 -8.86 3.92 -21.50
CA ALA A 114 -8.48 3.39 -22.80
C ALA A 114 -7.06 2.81 -22.80
N CYS A 115 -6.10 3.53 -22.20
CA CYS A 115 -4.72 3.07 -22.11
C CYS A 115 -4.55 1.88 -21.16
N ALA A 116 -5.34 1.83 -20.08
CA ALA A 116 -5.36 0.73 -19.13
C ALA A 116 -5.88 -0.56 -19.76
N ARG A 117 -7.05 -0.51 -20.42
CA ARG A 117 -7.61 -1.67 -21.15
C ARG A 117 -6.65 -2.20 -22.21
N ALA A 118 -5.98 -1.29 -22.93
CA ALA A 118 -4.99 -1.66 -23.93
C ALA A 118 -3.69 -2.26 -23.36
N ALA A 119 -3.39 -2.02 -22.07
CA ALA A 119 -2.25 -2.63 -21.39
C ALA A 119 -2.62 -4.01 -20.81
N GLU A 120 -3.84 -4.17 -20.28
CA GLU A 120 -4.38 -5.44 -19.80
C GLU A 120 -4.46 -6.48 -20.93
N ALA A 121 -4.92 -6.10 -22.12
CA ALA A 121 -4.97 -6.98 -23.28
C ALA A 121 -3.60 -7.45 -23.82
N ARG A 122 -2.49 -6.94 -23.27
CA ARG A 122 -1.12 -7.30 -23.65
C ARG A 122 -0.40 -8.15 -22.60
N ARG A 123 -1.01 -8.36 -21.43
CA ARG A 123 -0.51 -9.21 -20.37
C ARG A 123 -0.97 -10.65 -20.61
#